data_AF-A0A950GRI1-F1
#
_entry.id   AF-A0A950GRI1-F1
#
_cell.length_a   1.000
_cell.length_b   1.000
_cell.length_c   1.000
_cell.angle_alpha   90.00
_cell.angle_beta   90.00
_cell.angle_gamma   90.00
#
_symmetry.space_group_name_H-M   'P 1'
#
loop_
_entity.id
_entity.type
_entity.pdbx_description
1 polymer ?
#
loop_
_entity_poly.entity_id
_entity_poly.type
_entity_poly.pdbx_seq_one_letter_code
_entity_poly.pdbx_strand_id
1 'polypeptide(L)'
;MRAVPSAPATEPATAPRPSPAPNLAVVKRDEPSSPPPPPAPVAQLITTEQPRSDDYYQTKSMVFGALIEAIDVSQLAKLDTESAREEIRDIVSEIIRLKNVMMSIAEQEDMLDDICNDVLGYGPLEPLLARDDIADVMVNGAQKTYIEVSGKIQLTSVRFRDNSQLMNVCQRIVSQVGRRVDESSPICDARLPDGS
;
A
#
# COMPACT_ATOMS: atom_id res chain seq x y z
N MET A 1 40.72 49.57 15.19
CA MET A 1 40.00 50.66 15.90
C MET A 1 39.58 51.67 14.84
N ARG A 2 38.27 51.83 14.58
CA ARG A 2 37.59 52.91 13.80
C ARG A 2 37.95 53.05 12.30
N ALA A 3 37.13 53.61 11.40
CA ALA A 3 35.69 53.71 11.15
C ALA A 3 35.56 54.48 9.80
N VAL A 4 34.64 54.05 8.94
CA VAL A 4 33.99 54.70 7.76
C VAL A 4 33.77 56.22 7.88
N PRO A 5 33.60 57.02 6.78
CA PRO A 5 32.42 56.98 5.87
C PRO A 5 32.74 57.47 4.41
N SER A 6 31.87 57.71 3.42
CA SER A 6 30.42 57.83 3.27
C SER A 6 30.10 57.82 1.76
N ALA A 7 28.99 57.20 1.33
CA ALA A 7 28.32 57.49 0.06
C ALA A 7 26.80 57.50 0.34
N PRO A 8 26.03 58.52 -0.11
CA PRO A 8 24.59 58.53 0.06
C PRO A 8 23.84 58.03 -1.18
N ALA A 9 22.65 57.50 -0.90
CA ALA A 9 21.61 57.01 -1.80
C ALA A 9 20.72 58.13 -2.37
N THR A 10 19.87 57.84 -3.36
CA THR A 10 18.38 57.84 -3.26
C THR A 10 17.69 57.62 -4.64
N GLU A 11 16.73 56.68 -4.64
CA GLU A 11 15.54 56.33 -5.46
C GLU A 11 14.74 57.45 -6.20
N PRO A 12 13.61 57.21 -6.98
CA PRO A 12 12.57 56.15 -6.83
C PRO A 12 11.79 55.59 -8.06
N ALA A 13 11.11 54.46 -7.80
CA ALA A 13 9.73 53.99 -8.14
C ALA A 13 9.08 54.16 -9.55
N THR A 14 8.44 53.06 -10.04
CA THR A 14 6.96 52.87 -10.22
C THR A 14 6.61 51.83 -11.33
N ALA A 15 5.75 50.84 -11.03
CA ALA A 15 5.16 49.86 -11.97
C ALA A 15 3.80 50.37 -12.53
N PRO A 16 3.21 49.85 -13.64
CA PRO A 16 2.44 48.57 -13.62
C PRO A 16 2.35 47.75 -14.96
N ARG A 17 1.74 46.54 -14.92
CA ARG A 17 1.28 45.64 -16.04
C ARG A 17 0.11 46.27 -16.87
N PRO A 18 -0.47 45.75 -18.01
CA PRO A 18 -0.61 44.35 -18.54
C PRO A 18 -0.59 44.14 -20.10
N SER A 19 -0.86 42.90 -20.59
CA SER A 19 -1.03 42.45 -22.03
C SER A 19 -2.34 42.97 -22.70
N PRO A 20 -2.58 42.89 -24.05
CA PRO A 20 -2.93 41.65 -24.82
C PRO A 20 -2.60 41.63 -26.38
N ALA A 21 -3.00 40.55 -27.09
CA ALA A 21 -2.79 40.19 -28.52
C ALA A 21 -3.61 41.01 -29.57
N PRO A 22 -3.48 40.83 -30.93
CA PRO A 22 -4.25 39.78 -31.65
C PRO A 22 -3.71 39.23 -33.02
N ASN A 23 -4.02 37.95 -33.25
CA ASN A 23 -4.57 37.21 -34.41
C ASN A 23 -4.44 37.68 -35.90
N LEU A 24 -4.06 36.75 -36.79
CA LEU A 24 -4.47 36.69 -38.20
C LEU A 24 -4.82 35.23 -38.59
N ALA A 25 -6.02 35.07 -39.13
CA ALA A 25 -6.65 33.81 -39.52
C ALA A 25 -6.29 33.37 -40.95
N VAL A 26 -6.23 32.05 -41.19
CA VAL A 26 -6.40 31.42 -42.51
C VAL A 26 -7.40 30.27 -42.39
N VAL A 27 -8.38 30.26 -43.30
CA VAL A 27 -9.58 29.41 -43.37
C VAL A 27 -9.32 28.10 -44.13
N LYS A 28 -9.94 26.98 -43.72
CA LYS A 28 -10.14 25.79 -44.57
C LYS A 28 -11.49 25.09 -44.27
N ARG A 29 -12.13 24.60 -45.35
CA ARG A 29 -13.54 24.19 -45.59
C ARG A 29 -14.05 22.90 -44.88
N ASP A 30 -15.37 22.80 -44.71
CA ASP A 30 -16.29 21.63 -44.56
C ASP A 30 -15.97 20.41 -45.45
N GLU A 31 -16.30 19.12 -45.23
CA GLU A 31 -17.11 18.24 -44.32
C GLU A 31 -16.67 16.75 -44.66
N PRO A 32 -17.15 15.61 -44.08
CA PRO A 32 -17.93 15.34 -42.86
C PRO A 32 -17.39 14.18 -41.95
N SER A 33 -17.89 14.16 -40.70
CA SER A 33 -18.12 13.05 -39.75
C SER A 33 -17.25 11.78 -39.80
N SER A 34 -16.37 11.63 -38.80
CA SER A 34 -16.01 10.33 -38.21
C SER A 34 -16.55 10.29 -36.77
N PRO A 35 -17.23 9.21 -36.34
CA PRO A 35 -17.76 9.12 -34.99
C PRO A 35 -16.62 9.15 -33.95
N PRO A 36 -16.84 9.69 -32.75
CA PRO A 36 -15.83 9.66 -31.70
C PRO A 36 -15.50 8.19 -31.36
N PRO A 37 -14.22 7.86 -31.07
CA PRO A 37 -13.89 6.55 -30.53
C PRO A 37 -14.68 6.33 -29.23
N PRO A 38 -15.11 5.09 -28.94
CA PRO A 38 -15.76 4.80 -27.67
C PRO A 38 -14.84 5.23 -26.52
N PRO A 39 -15.38 5.76 -25.40
CA PRO A 39 -14.57 6.09 -24.26
C PRO A 39 -13.89 4.81 -23.80
N ALA A 40 -12.55 4.77 -23.88
CA ALA A 40 -11.77 3.81 -23.13
C ALA A 40 -12.30 3.87 -21.68
N PRO A 41 -12.49 2.72 -21.00
CA PRO A 41 -12.93 2.73 -19.61
C PRO A 41 -11.95 3.62 -18.84
N VAL A 42 -12.50 4.70 -18.31
CA VAL A 42 -11.88 5.54 -17.31
C VAL A 42 -11.67 4.68 -16.07
N ALA A 43 -10.63 3.83 -16.10
CA ALA A 43 -9.95 3.35 -14.91
C ALA A 43 -9.22 4.58 -14.35
N GLN A 44 -9.98 5.45 -13.70
CA GLN A 44 -9.44 6.53 -12.90
C GLN A 44 -8.67 5.85 -11.77
N LEU A 45 -7.35 5.74 -11.95
CA LEU A 45 -6.40 5.50 -10.87
C LEU A 45 -6.57 6.63 -9.86
N ILE A 46 -7.36 6.38 -8.83
CA ILE A 46 -7.36 7.20 -7.63
C ILE A 46 -7.44 6.25 -6.43
N THR A 47 -6.28 5.71 -6.07
CA THR A 47 -5.91 5.55 -4.65
C THR A 47 -4.50 6.10 -4.52
N THR A 48 -4.37 7.10 -3.68
CA THR A 48 -3.11 7.66 -3.20
C THR A 48 -2.48 6.68 -2.21
N GLU A 49 -1.85 5.62 -2.73
CA GLU A 49 -0.82 4.90 -2.01
C GLU A 49 0.34 4.79 -2.99
N GLN A 50 1.41 5.54 -2.72
CA GLN A 50 2.66 5.38 -3.45
C GLN A 50 3.00 3.87 -3.41
N PRO A 51 3.16 3.19 -4.56
CA PRO A 51 3.59 1.80 -4.53
C PRO A 51 4.91 1.78 -3.77
N ARG A 52 4.94 1.12 -2.60
CA ARG A 52 6.17 0.94 -1.84
C ARG A 52 7.21 0.34 -2.79
N SER A 53 8.46 0.80 -2.71
CA SER A 53 9.50 0.39 -3.65
C SER A 53 9.69 -1.13 -3.61
N ASP A 54 10.06 -1.73 -4.74
CA ASP A 54 10.35 -3.18 -4.80
C ASP A 54 11.41 -3.58 -3.77
N ASP A 55 12.36 -2.69 -3.47
CA ASP A 55 13.38 -2.85 -2.44
C ASP A 55 12.78 -3.01 -1.03
N TYR A 56 11.72 -2.27 -0.70
CA TYR A 56 11.02 -2.43 0.58
C TYR A 56 10.42 -3.83 0.71
N TYR A 57 9.77 -4.32 -0.35
CA TYR A 57 9.18 -5.66 -0.35
C TYR A 57 10.25 -6.76 -0.27
N GLN A 58 11.40 -6.58 -0.91
CA GLN A 58 12.53 -7.50 -0.81
C GLN A 58 13.10 -7.53 0.62
N THR A 59 13.36 -6.37 1.21
CA THR A 59 13.84 -6.27 2.60
C THR A 59 12.83 -6.86 3.57
N LYS A 60 11.55 -6.53 3.43
CA LYS A 60 10.46 -7.13 4.24
C LYS A 60 10.45 -8.65 4.11
N SER A 61 10.63 -9.18 2.91
CA SER A 61 10.67 -10.64 2.68
C SER A 61 11.88 -11.30 3.32
N MET A 62 13.05 -10.65 3.26
CA MET A 62 14.26 -11.13 3.93
C MET A 62 14.10 -11.14 5.46
N VAL A 63 13.59 -10.05 6.03
CA VAL A 63 13.37 -9.92 7.48
C VAL A 63 12.33 -10.93 7.96
N PHE A 64 11.22 -11.08 7.23
CA PHE A 64 10.19 -12.05 7.57
C PHE A 64 10.67 -13.49 7.43
N GLY A 65 11.44 -13.83 6.39
CA GLY A 65 12.03 -15.16 6.26
C GLY A 65 12.90 -15.50 7.47
N ALA A 66 13.75 -14.56 7.90
CA ALA A 66 14.55 -14.70 9.11
C ALA A 66 13.69 -14.80 10.39
N LEU A 67 12.56 -14.09 10.45
CA LEU A 67 11.61 -14.19 11.57
C LEU A 67 11.00 -15.59 11.64
N ILE A 68 10.54 -16.15 10.52
CA ILE A 68 9.95 -17.50 10.47
C ILE A 68 10.99 -18.59 10.79
N GLU A 69 12.26 -18.38 10.45
CA GLU A 69 13.33 -19.28 10.86
C GLU A 69 13.65 -19.18 12.36
N ALA A 70 13.53 -17.99 12.94
CA ALA A 70 13.81 -17.73 14.35
C ALA A 70 12.64 -18.06 15.28
N ILE A 71 11.40 -18.04 14.77
CA ILE A 71 10.16 -18.20 15.54
C ILE A 71 9.31 -19.36 15.01
N ASP A 72 8.72 -20.12 15.94
CA ASP A 72 7.59 -20.99 15.61
C ASP A 72 6.29 -20.18 15.72
N VAL A 73 5.70 -19.82 14.58
CA VAL A 73 4.42 -19.10 14.49
C VAL A 73 3.30 -19.79 15.27
N SER A 74 3.39 -21.11 15.44
CA SER A 74 2.44 -21.91 16.22
C SER A 74 2.50 -21.63 17.73
N GLN A 75 3.62 -21.09 18.22
CA GLN A 75 3.76 -20.64 19.61
C GLN A 75 3.22 -19.23 19.80
N LEU A 76 3.47 -18.33 18.82
CA LEU A 76 2.88 -17.00 18.81
C LEU A 76 1.35 -17.02 18.83
N ALA A 77 0.74 -17.97 18.11
CA ALA A 77 -0.71 -18.15 18.11
C ALA A 77 -1.31 -18.57 19.47
N LYS A 78 -0.48 -18.98 20.44
CA LYS A 78 -0.91 -19.34 21.81
C LYS A 78 -0.78 -18.17 22.79
N LEU A 79 0.01 -17.17 22.44
CA LEU A 79 0.17 -15.95 23.23
C LEU A 79 -0.99 -15.00 22.94
N ASP A 80 -1.23 -14.07 23.88
CA ASP A 80 -2.11 -12.94 23.61
C ASP A 80 -1.49 -12.01 22.55
N THR A 81 -2.35 -11.23 21.89
CA THR A 81 -1.94 -10.36 20.78
C THR A 81 -0.92 -9.30 21.19
N GLU A 82 -0.95 -8.81 22.44
CA GLU A 82 0.02 -7.84 22.92
C GLU A 82 1.40 -8.47 23.12
N SER A 83 1.47 -9.59 23.86
CA SER A 83 2.72 -10.33 24.07
C SER A 83 3.33 -10.81 22.75
N ALA A 84 2.52 -11.34 21.82
CA ALA A 84 2.99 -11.78 20.52
C ALA A 84 3.58 -10.61 19.70
N ARG A 85 2.96 -9.43 19.77
CA ARG A 85 3.46 -8.21 19.10
C ARG A 85 4.78 -7.73 19.70
N GLU A 86 4.95 -7.82 21.02
CA GLU A 86 6.22 -7.49 21.69
C GLU A 86 7.35 -8.46 21.29
N GLU A 87 7.09 -9.77 21.26
CA GLU A 87 8.10 -10.74 20.82
C GLU A 87 8.52 -10.52 19.35
N ILE A 88 7.56 -10.29 18.46
CA ILE A 88 7.85 -9.96 17.05
C ILE A 88 8.71 -8.69 16.98
N ARG A 89 8.38 -7.65 17.75
CA ARG A 89 9.11 -6.38 17.76
C ARG A 89 10.58 -6.58 18.11
N ASP A 90 10.85 -7.33 19.16
CA ASP A 90 12.21 -7.54 19.65
C ASP A 90 13.04 -8.32 18.63
N ILE A 91 12.47 -9.36 18.04
CA ILE A 91 13.14 -10.21 17.06
C ILE A 91 13.35 -9.47 15.74
N VAL A 92 12.36 -8.73 15.25
CA VAL A 92 12.52 -7.88 14.05
C VAL A 92 13.63 -6.85 14.27
N SER A 93 13.69 -6.22 15.45
CA SER A 93 14.74 -5.26 15.82
C SER A 93 16.12 -5.92 15.93
N GLU A 94 16.19 -7.18 16.36
CA GLU A 94 17.43 -7.96 16.36
C GLU A 94 17.87 -8.35 14.95
N ILE A 95 16.95 -8.82 14.10
CA ILE A 95 17.22 -9.19 12.70
C ILE A 95 17.72 -7.97 11.91
N ILE A 96 17.09 -6.80 12.06
CA ILE A 96 17.53 -5.56 11.39
C ILE A 96 18.97 -5.22 11.78
N ARG A 97 19.30 -5.34 13.08
CA ARG A 97 20.66 -5.13 13.59
C ARG A 97 21.66 -6.15 13.04
N LEU A 98 21.30 -7.43 12.99
CA LEU A 98 22.17 -8.50 12.49
C LEU A 98 22.41 -8.41 10.98
N LYS A 99 21.39 -8.02 10.20
CA LYS A 99 21.46 -7.88 8.74
C LYS A 99 22.02 -6.53 8.29
N ASN A 100 22.32 -5.63 9.22
CA ASN A 100 22.87 -4.29 8.98
C ASN A 100 22.06 -3.50 7.94
N VAL A 101 20.73 -3.62 8.00
CA VAL A 101 19.83 -2.92 7.08
C VAL A 101 19.72 -1.47 7.53
N MET A 102 20.04 -0.54 6.63
CA MET A 102 19.87 0.88 6.87
C MET A 102 18.45 1.30 6.50
N MET A 103 17.64 1.61 7.52
CA MET A 103 16.30 2.18 7.36
C MET A 103 16.03 3.21 8.45
N SER A 104 15.08 4.11 8.21
CA SER A 104 14.63 5.07 9.21
C SER A 104 13.78 4.39 10.30
N ILE A 105 13.65 5.05 11.46
CA ILE A 105 12.81 4.55 12.55
C ILE A 105 11.35 4.40 12.10
N ALA A 106 10.85 5.33 11.29
CA ALA A 106 9.51 5.27 10.73
C ALA A 106 9.32 4.05 9.80
N GLU A 107 10.29 3.75 8.93
CA GLU A 107 10.23 2.56 8.06
C GLU A 107 10.30 1.26 8.87
N GLN A 108 11.05 1.25 9.98
CA GLN A 108 11.11 0.11 10.88
C GLN A 108 9.78 -0.12 11.60
N GLU A 109 9.12 0.94 12.08
CA GLU A 109 7.79 0.85 12.70
C GLU A 109 6.73 0.38 11.70
N ASP A 110 6.72 0.97 10.49
CA ASP A 110 5.84 0.55 9.40
C ASP A 110 6.05 -0.93 9.04
N MET A 111 7.31 -1.37 8.94
CA MET A 111 7.64 -2.76 8.63
C MET A 111 7.21 -3.71 9.75
N LEU A 112 7.34 -3.28 11.00
CA LEU A 112 6.91 -4.05 12.16
C LEU A 112 5.39 -4.23 12.17
N ASP A 113 4.62 -3.17 11.98
CA ASP A 113 3.16 -3.25 11.92
C ASP A 113 2.72 -4.13 10.73
N ASP A 114 3.36 -3.96 9.58
CA ASP A 114 3.19 -4.80 8.39
C ASP A 114 3.45 -6.30 8.66
N ILE A 115 4.45 -6.63 9.49
CA ILE A 115 4.80 -8.01 9.87
C ILE A 115 3.84 -8.53 10.93
N CYS A 116 3.46 -7.71 11.91
CA CYS A 116 2.47 -8.09 12.92
C CYS A 116 1.13 -8.42 12.26
N ASN A 117 0.67 -7.62 11.31
CA ASN A 117 -0.55 -7.91 10.56
C ASN A 117 -0.42 -9.21 9.76
N ASP A 118 0.75 -9.52 9.22
CA ASP A 118 1.03 -10.77 8.51
C ASP A 118 0.97 -11.99 9.43
N VAL A 119 1.60 -11.89 10.61
CA VAL A 119 1.72 -13.01 11.55
C VAL A 119 0.47 -13.20 12.41
N LEU A 120 -0.23 -12.13 12.78
CA LEU A 120 -1.35 -12.17 13.72
C LEU A 120 -2.70 -11.88 13.05
N GLY A 121 -2.73 -11.06 12.00
CA GLY A 121 -3.94 -10.61 11.33
C GLY A 121 -4.19 -11.29 9.98
N TYR A 122 -4.77 -10.53 9.05
CA TYR A 122 -5.07 -10.94 7.67
C TYR A 122 -4.01 -10.43 6.67
N GLY A 123 -2.85 -10.01 7.19
CA GLY A 123 -1.70 -9.56 6.42
C GLY A 123 -2.01 -8.32 5.58
N PRO A 124 -1.69 -8.32 4.29
CA PRO A 124 -1.86 -7.13 3.45
C PRO A 124 -3.33 -6.76 3.22
N LEU A 125 -4.29 -7.63 3.60
CA LEU A 125 -5.73 -7.34 3.49
C LEU A 125 -6.28 -6.49 4.63
N GLU A 126 -5.60 -6.40 5.78
CA GLU A 126 -6.07 -5.66 6.96
C GLU A 126 -6.59 -4.24 6.63
N PRO A 127 -5.85 -3.42 5.85
CA PRO A 127 -6.29 -2.06 5.55
C PRO A 127 -7.53 -2.00 4.63
N LEU A 128 -7.75 -3.06 3.84
CA LEU A 128 -8.95 -3.18 2.99
C LEU A 128 -10.15 -3.65 3.81
N LEU A 129 -9.95 -4.54 4.78
CA LEU A 129 -11.02 -5.01 5.66
C LEU A 129 -11.46 -3.94 6.66
N ALA A 130 -10.56 -3.02 7.04
CA ALA A 130 -10.90 -1.89 7.92
C ALA A 130 -11.77 -0.81 7.26
N ARG A 131 -12.06 -0.93 5.96
CA ARG A 131 -12.78 0.08 5.16
C ARG A 131 -14.23 -0.32 4.95
N ASP A 132 -15.15 0.49 5.48
CA ASP A 132 -16.60 0.27 5.34
C ASP A 132 -17.14 0.52 3.92
N ASP A 133 -16.38 1.16 3.04
CA ASP A 133 -16.80 1.46 1.66
C ASP A 133 -16.61 0.29 0.68
N ILE A 134 -15.93 -0.77 1.12
CA ILE A 134 -15.63 -1.97 0.32
C ILE A 134 -16.71 -3.02 0.58
N ALA A 135 -17.39 -3.43 -0.49
CA ALA A 135 -18.44 -4.45 -0.44
C ALA A 135 -17.90 -5.87 -0.59
N ASP A 136 -16.85 -6.06 -1.39
CA ASP A 136 -16.30 -7.38 -1.69
C ASP A 136 -14.79 -7.31 -1.95
N VAL A 137 -14.05 -8.34 -1.52
CA VAL A 137 -12.60 -8.45 -1.71
C VAL A 137 -12.28 -9.75 -2.44
N MET A 138 -11.76 -9.64 -3.66
CA MET A 138 -11.43 -10.79 -4.51
C MET A 138 -9.91 -10.89 -4.71
N VAL A 139 -9.31 -12.00 -4.28
CA VAL A 139 -7.88 -12.24 -4.45
C VAL A 139 -7.65 -13.31 -5.53
N ASN A 140 -6.94 -12.95 -6.60
CA ASN A 140 -6.56 -13.86 -7.68
C ASN A 140 -5.04 -14.10 -7.67
N GLY A 141 -4.60 -14.89 -6.69
CA GLY A 141 -3.19 -15.15 -6.41
C GLY A 141 -2.49 -13.98 -5.73
N ALA A 142 -1.21 -14.16 -5.38
CA ALA A 142 -0.48 -13.20 -4.55
C ALA A 142 -0.34 -11.79 -5.15
N GLN A 143 -0.41 -11.67 -6.47
CA GLN A 143 -0.07 -10.44 -7.20
C GLN A 143 -1.28 -9.58 -7.60
N LYS A 144 -2.50 -10.13 -7.57
CA LYS A 144 -3.70 -9.45 -8.09
C LYS A 144 -4.83 -9.52 -7.07
N THR A 145 -5.14 -8.37 -6.48
CA THR A 145 -6.25 -8.19 -5.55
C THR A 145 -7.22 -7.17 -6.13
N TYR A 146 -8.52 -7.45 -6.07
CA TYR A 146 -9.58 -6.59 -6.53
C TYR A 146 -10.53 -6.29 -5.36
N ILE A 147 -11.12 -5.11 -5.38
CA ILE A 147 -12.15 -4.70 -4.44
C ILE A 147 -13.37 -4.21 -5.19
N GLU A 148 -14.55 -4.43 -4.62
CA GLU A 148 -15.78 -3.82 -5.08
C GLU A 148 -16.13 -2.62 -4.20
N VAL A 149 -16.25 -1.44 -4.81
CA VAL A 149 -16.68 -0.21 -4.13
C VAL A 149 -17.86 0.36 -4.91
N SER A 150 -19.01 0.52 -4.23
CA SER A 150 -20.24 1.05 -4.83
C SER A 150 -20.64 0.36 -6.15
N GLY A 151 -20.56 -0.97 -6.22
CA GLY A 151 -20.93 -1.75 -7.41
C GLY A 151 -19.89 -1.76 -8.52
N LYS A 152 -18.67 -1.23 -8.28
CA LYS A 152 -17.58 -1.19 -9.28
C LYS A 152 -16.36 -1.95 -8.78
N ILE A 153 -15.90 -2.89 -9.59
CA ILE A 153 -14.67 -3.65 -9.37
C ILE A 153 -13.46 -2.78 -9.73
N GLN A 154 -12.51 -2.67 -8.81
CA GLN A 154 -11.27 -1.90 -8.96
C GLN A 154 -10.07 -2.77 -8.54
N LEU A 155 -8.97 -2.67 -9.28
CA LEU A 155 -7.71 -3.33 -8.90
C LEU A 155 -7.02 -2.54 -7.79
N THR A 156 -6.55 -3.21 -6.74
CA THR A 156 -5.83 -2.58 -5.64
C THR A 156 -4.32 -2.64 -5.83
N SER A 157 -3.62 -1.75 -5.12
CA SER A 157 -2.15 -1.77 -4.94
C SER A 157 -1.69 -2.87 -3.99
N VAL A 158 -2.60 -3.49 -3.26
CA VAL A 158 -2.31 -4.49 -2.22
C VAL A 158 -1.84 -5.79 -2.85
N ARG A 159 -0.66 -6.25 -2.41
CA ARG A 159 -0.03 -7.48 -2.89
C ARG A 159 0.46 -8.31 -1.72
N PHE A 160 0.31 -9.62 -1.87
CA PHE A 160 0.98 -10.60 -1.03
C PHE A 160 2.42 -10.79 -1.53
N ARG A 161 3.31 -11.17 -0.63
CA ARG A 161 4.69 -11.56 -0.92
C ARG A 161 4.72 -12.75 -1.88
N ASP A 162 3.97 -13.79 -1.53
CA ASP A 162 3.95 -15.05 -2.25
C ASP A 162 2.63 -15.80 -2.01
N ASN A 163 2.43 -16.90 -2.72
CA ASN A 163 1.23 -17.72 -2.59
C ASN A 163 1.16 -18.47 -1.24
N SER A 164 2.30 -18.69 -0.56
CA SER A 164 2.34 -19.34 0.74
C SER A 164 1.75 -18.41 1.82
N GLN A 165 2.09 -17.13 1.78
CA GLN A 165 1.51 -16.10 2.63
C GLN A 165 -0.01 -16.01 2.42
N LEU A 166 -0.45 -15.96 1.16
CA LEU A 166 -1.88 -15.98 0.82
C LEU A 166 -2.56 -17.22 1.40
N MET A 167 -1.96 -18.40 1.21
CA MET A 167 -2.51 -19.66 1.71
C MET A 167 -2.60 -19.68 3.24
N ASN A 168 -1.60 -19.15 3.94
CA ASN A 168 -1.60 -19.03 5.40
C ASN A 168 -2.74 -18.13 5.89
N VAL A 169 -2.98 -16.99 5.22
CA VAL A 169 -4.11 -16.10 5.52
C VAL A 169 -5.44 -16.80 5.27
N CYS A 170 -5.60 -17.50 4.15
CA CYS A 170 -6.80 -18.29 3.85
C CYS A 170 -7.05 -19.36 4.92
N GLN A 171 -6.02 -20.12 5.31
CA GLN A 171 -6.13 -21.13 6.37
C GLN A 171 -6.53 -20.51 7.70
N ARG A 172 -6.00 -19.33 8.05
CA ARG A 172 -6.33 -18.62 9.28
C ARG A 172 -7.78 -18.17 9.33
N ILE A 173 -8.27 -17.53 8.27
CA ILE A 173 -9.68 -17.12 8.13
C ILE A 173 -10.59 -18.34 8.31
N VAL A 174 -10.31 -19.42 7.59
CA VAL A 174 -11.11 -20.63 7.60
C VAL A 174 -11.03 -21.37 8.96
N SER A 175 -9.87 -21.32 9.63
CA SER A 175 -9.66 -21.91 10.96
C SER A 175 -10.44 -21.17 12.05
N GLN A 176 -10.58 -19.85 11.96
CA GLN A 176 -11.41 -19.08 12.89
C GLN A 176 -12.89 -19.49 12.81
N VAL A 177 -13.35 -19.95 11.64
CA VAL A 177 -14.71 -20.45 11.41
C VAL A 177 -14.83 -21.95 11.72
N GLY A 178 -13.75 -22.60 12.17
CA GLY A 178 -13.72 -24.03 12.52
C GLY A 178 -13.72 -24.97 11.32
N ARG A 179 -13.36 -24.48 10.14
CA ARG A 179 -13.25 -25.28 8.90
C ARG A 179 -11.78 -25.47 8.53
N ARG A 180 -11.51 -26.28 7.49
CA ARG A 180 -10.17 -26.50 6.93
C ARG A 180 -10.21 -26.31 5.42
N VAL A 181 -9.17 -25.68 4.86
CA VAL A 181 -8.94 -25.56 3.43
C VAL A 181 -7.50 -26.00 3.14
N ASP A 182 -7.35 -26.97 2.27
CA ASP A 182 -6.05 -27.53 1.87
C ASP A 182 -6.14 -28.07 0.42
N GLU A 183 -5.04 -28.59 -0.10
CA GLU A 183 -4.97 -29.10 -1.48
C GLU A 183 -5.95 -30.26 -1.74
N SER A 184 -6.44 -30.93 -0.69
CA SER A 184 -7.44 -32.00 -0.79
C SER A 184 -8.88 -31.46 -0.72
N SER A 185 -9.07 -30.23 -0.25
CA SER A 185 -10.38 -29.56 -0.14
C SER A 185 -10.26 -28.07 -0.46
N PRO A 186 -10.25 -27.70 -1.75
CA PRO A 186 -9.93 -26.34 -2.20
C PRO A 186 -11.09 -25.34 -2.06
N ILE A 187 -12.31 -25.81 -1.78
CA ILE A 187 -13.50 -24.96 -1.70
C ILE A 187 -13.98 -24.94 -0.25
N CYS A 188 -14.08 -23.74 0.32
CA CYS A 188 -14.62 -23.51 1.65
C CYS A 188 -15.48 -22.25 1.64
N ASP A 189 -16.57 -22.26 2.40
CA ASP A 189 -17.41 -21.10 2.67
C ASP A 189 -17.32 -20.80 4.17
N ALA A 190 -17.04 -19.54 4.50
CA ALA A 190 -16.70 -19.06 5.82
C ALA A 190 -17.15 -17.60 5.96
N ARG A 191 -17.54 -17.21 7.18
CA ARG A 191 -17.84 -15.82 7.53
C ARG A 191 -16.76 -15.31 8.46
N LEU A 192 -16.20 -14.14 8.17
CA LEU A 192 -15.21 -13.54 9.05
C LEU A 192 -15.86 -13.13 10.39
N PRO A 193 -15.09 -13.06 11.48
CA PRO A 193 -15.60 -12.68 12.80
C PRO A 193 -16.10 -11.24 12.89
N ASP A 194 -15.77 -10.39 11.91
CA ASP A 194 -16.34 -9.04 11.72
C ASP A 194 -17.79 -9.08 11.18
N GLY A 195 -18.25 -10.24 10.71
CA GLY A 195 -19.59 -10.45 10.17
C GLY A 195 -19.67 -10.48 8.64
N SER A 196 -18.55 -10.28 7.95
CA SER A 196 -18.43 -10.33 6.48
C SER A 196 -18.57 -11.76 5.93
#